data_AF-A0A7C8ZWT8-F1
#
_entry.id   AF-A0A7C8ZWT8-F1
#
_cell.length_a   1.000
_cell.length_b   1.000
_cell.length_c   1.000
_cell.angle_alpha   90.00
_cell.angle_beta   90.00
_cell.angle_gamma   90.00
#
_symmetry.space_group_name_H-M   'P 1'
#
loop_
_entity.id
_entity.type
_entity.pdbx_description
1 polymer ?
#
loop_
_entity_poly.entity_id
_entity_poly.type
_entity_poly.pdbx_seq_one_letter_code
_entity_poly.pdbx_strand_id
1 'polypeptide(L)'
;MRVYGALMWSLGKVLNTPEVVRVYIGSFNDKPINEEAVGPMGKDLFEREQNDLLADLKDIPKKACDRRINEFVKRARSAKIHAYIIGHLKKEMPSMIGKSKAQRRLIENLEKEFVKVQREFHLPAGDFPYVEHFREILSGYDIDKFEKLKPKMIQAVDDMLGYDIPELLKNFRNPYD
;
A
#
# COMPACT_ATOMS: atom_id res chain seq x y z
N MET A 1 11.16 14.39 29.01
CA MET A 1 9.93 13.59 28.73
C MET A 1 8.70 14.39 28.29
N ARG A 2 8.46 15.65 28.73
CA ARG A 2 7.28 16.43 28.27
C ARG A 2 7.21 16.63 26.74
N VAL A 3 8.33 16.92 26.11
CA VAL A 3 8.45 17.09 24.64
C VAL A 3 8.08 15.80 23.90
N TYR A 4 8.56 14.65 24.38
CA TYR A 4 8.25 13.34 23.80
C TYR A 4 6.74 13.04 23.84
N GLY A 5 6.08 13.30 24.97
CA GLY A 5 4.64 13.11 25.10
C GLY A 5 3.84 14.00 24.13
N ALA A 6 4.24 15.27 24.00
CA ALA A 6 3.59 16.18 23.05
C ALA A 6 3.77 15.73 21.59
N LEU A 7 4.96 15.22 21.23
CA LEU A 7 5.22 14.66 19.90
C LEU A 7 4.34 13.45 19.60
N MET A 8 4.30 12.45 20.49
CA MET A 8 3.51 11.24 20.28
C MET A 8 2.02 11.53 20.18
N TRP A 9 1.52 12.50 20.97
CA TRP A 9 0.13 12.96 20.89
C TRP A 9 -0.21 13.56 19.53
N SER A 10 0.68 14.40 18.98
CA SER A 10 0.50 14.98 17.66
C SER A 10 0.60 13.93 16.55
N LEU A 11 1.58 13.02 16.63
CA LEU A 11 1.76 11.94 15.66
C LEU A 11 0.54 11.01 15.59
N GLY A 12 -0.05 10.64 16.72
CA GLY A 12 -1.25 9.80 16.76
C GLY A 12 -2.49 10.45 16.14
N LYS A 13 -2.54 11.79 16.05
CA LYS A 13 -3.63 12.50 15.35
C LYS A 13 -3.41 12.58 13.84
N VAL A 14 -2.16 12.56 13.40
CA VAL A 14 -1.78 12.77 11.99
C VAL A 14 -1.64 11.44 11.25
N LEU A 15 -1.02 10.45 11.89
CA LEU A 15 -0.86 9.12 11.34
C LEU A 15 -2.15 8.34 11.55
N ASN A 16 -2.90 8.14 10.46
CA ASN A 16 -4.17 7.43 10.46
C ASN A 16 -3.95 5.90 10.51
N THR A 17 -3.22 5.44 11.52
CA THR A 17 -2.92 4.03 11.80
C THR A 17 -3.07 3.74 13.30
N PRO A 18 -3.62 2.58 13.68
CA PRO A 18 -3.66 2.14 15.07
C PRO A 18 -2.29 1.70 15.61
N GLU A 19 -1.27 1.53 14.75
CA GLU A 19 0.08 1.12 15.14
C GLU A 19 0.90 2.31 15.65
N VAL A 20 1.50 2.17 16.84
CA VAL A 20 2.36 3.20 17.43
C VAL A 20 3.70 3.24 16.70
N VAL A 21 4.11 4.42 16.24
CA VAL A 21 5.39 4.60 15.56
C VAL A 21 6.58 4.59 16.53
N ARG A 22 7.68 3.93 16.12
CA ARG A 22 8.97 3.97 16.82
C ARG A 22 9.61 5.34 16.65
N VAL A 23 9.95 5.99 17.77
CA VAL A 23 10.74 7.22 17.83
C VAL A 23 12.05 6.89 18.52
N TYR A 24 13.18 7.24 17.88
CA TYR A 24 14.51 7.10 18.47
C TYR A 24 14.93 8.41 19.12
N ILE A 25 15.17 8.40 20.43
CA ILE A 25 15.50 9.61 21.19
C ILE A 25 17.01 9.69 21.39
N GLY A 26 17.65 10.72 20.83
CA GLY A 26 19.08 10.92 21.02
C GLY A 26 19.60 12.24 20.44
N SER A 27 20.90 12.47 20.65
CA SER A 27 21.65 13.57 20.04
C SER A 27 22.55 13.00 18.95
N PHE A 28 22.07 12.97 17.71
CA PHE A 28 22.78 12.38 16.56
C PHE A 28 23.77 13.37 15.93
N ASN A 29 24.79 13.76 16.70
CA ASN A 29 25.90 14.56 16.20
C ASN A 29 27.24 13.97 16.67
N ASP A 30 28.34 14.60 16.23
CA ASP A 30 29.72 14.22 16.53
C ASP A 30 30.24 14.77 17.86
N LYS A 31 29.39 15.49 18.62
CA LYS A 31 29.78 16.13 19.89
C LYS A 31 29.46 15.21 21.08
N PRO A 32 30.23 15.31 22.17
CA PRO A 32 29.93 14.56 23.38
C PRO A 32 28.55 14.97 23.94
N ILE A 33 27.83 13.99 24.48
CA ILE A 33 26.54 14.23 25.15
C ILE A 33 26.80 15.16 26.34
N ASN A 34 26.02 16.24 26.44
CA ASN A 34 26.08 17.12 27.60
C ASN A 34 25.40 16.42 28.79
N GLU A 35 26.18 15.71 29.60
CA GLU A 35 25.70 14.91 30.72
C GLU A 35 24.93 15.73 31.77
N GLU A 36 25.26 17.02 31.93
CA GLU A 36 24.55 17.93 32.84
C GLU A 36 23.12 18.24 32.34
N ALA A 37 22.92 18.32 31.02
CA ALA A 37 21.63 18.65 30.42
C ALA A 37 20.67 17.45 30.35
N VAL A 38 21.19 16.22 30.19
CA VAL A 38 20.36 15.01 30.03
C VAL A 38 20.19 14.24 31.36
N GLY A 39 21.07 14.49 32.34
CA GLY A 39 21.07 13.81 33.63
C GLY A 39 21.58 12.36 33.55
N PRO A 40 21.75 11.69 34.71
CA PRO A 40 22.45 10.41 34.81
C PRO A 40 21.79 9.26 34.05
N MET A 41 20.47 9.28 33.86
CA MET A 41 19.75 8.25 33.09
C MET A 41 19.66 8.58 31.58
N GLY A 42 19.94 9.83 31.21
CA GLY A 42 19.75 10.32 29.85
C GLY A 42 20.80 9.80 28.88
N LYS A 43 22.05 9.66 29.34
CA LYS A 43 23.16 9.16 28.54
C LYS A 43 22.95 7.71 28.10
N ASP A 44 22.65 6.83 29.06
CA ASP A 44 22.38 5.40 28.79
C ASP A 44 21.17 5.22 27.86
N LEU A 45 20.10 6.01 28.04
CA LEU A 45 18.96 6.00 27.12
C LEU A 45 19.38 6.40 25.70
N PHE A 46 20.12 7.49 25.53
CA PHE A 46 20.52 7.96 24.19
C PHE A 46 21.44 6.98 23.48
N GLU A 47 22.40 6.40 24.20
CA GLU A 47 23.30 5.38 23.65
C GLU A 47 22.54 4.13 23.21
N ARG A 48 21.56 3.67 24.02
CA ARG A 48 20.69 2.54 23.64
C ARG A 48 19.84 2.84 22.42
N GLU A 49 19.17 3.98 22.39
CA GLU A 49 18.32 4.40 21.27
C GLU A 49 19.13 4.58 19.97
N GLN A 50 20.36 5.07 20.06
CA GLN A 50 21.27 5.18 18.92
C GLN A 50 21.74 3.81 18.43
N ASN A 51 22.07 2.89 19.34
CA ASN A 51 22.44 1.52 18.97
C ASN A 51 21.27 0.77 18.31
N ASP A 52 20.06 0.92 18.83
CA ASP A 52 18.84 0.38 18.21
C ASP A 52 18.64 0.93 16.80
N LEU A 53 18.77 2.26 16.62
CA LEU A 53 18.65 2.88 15.30
C LEU A 53 19.72 2.33 14.33
N LEU A 54 20.98 2.21 14.78
CA LEU A 54 22.06 1.68 13.96
C LEU A 54 21.84 0.21 13.58
N ALA A 55 21.32 -0.61 14.49
CA ALA A 55 20.94 -1.98 14.20
C ALA A 55 19.85 -2.03 13.13
N ASP A 56 18.79 -1.24 13.28
CA ASP A 56 17.71 -1.15 12.29
C ASP A 56 18.19 -0.65 10.92
N LEU A 57 19.10 0.34 10.90
CA LEU A 57 19.71 0.85 9.66
C LEU A 57 20.56 -0.23 8.97
N LYS A 58 21.34 -1.01 9.73
CA LYS A 58 22.13 -2.13 9.21
C LYS A 58 21.25 -3.27 8.68
N ASP A 59 20.04 -3.42 9.21
CA ASP A 59 19.06 -4.41 8.77
C ASP A 59 18.20 -3.93 7.57
N ILE A 60 18.31 -2.67 7.14
CA ILE A 60 17.57 -2.18 5.95
C ILE A 60 17.80 -3.06 4.72
N PRO A 61 19.03 -3.45 4.35
CA PRO A 61 19.27 -4.31 3.19
C PRO A 61 18.60 -5.69 3.32
N LYS A 62 18.58 -6.26 4.53
CA LYS A 62 17.86 -7.50 4.86
C LYS A 62 16.36 -7.32 4.57
N LYS A 63 15.76 -6.24 5.13
CA LYS A 63 14.33 -5.92 4.99
C LYS A 63 13.95 -5.39 3.59
N ALA A 64 14.91 -4.99 2.76
CA ALA A 64 14.65 -4.41 1.45
C ALA A 64 14.09 -5.46 0.46
N CYS A 65 14.52 -6.72 0.58
CA CYS A 65 13.98 -7.81 -0.25
C CYS A 65 12.51 -8.05 0.08
N ASP A 66 12.17 -8.24 1.35
CA ASP A 66 10.79 -8.41 1.82
C ASP A 66 9.91 -7.22 1.41
N ARG A 67 10.43 -6.00 1.55
CA ARG A 67 9.73 -4.79 1.11
C ARG A 67 9.43 -4.81 -0.38
N ARG A 68 10.37 -5.22 -1.24
CA ARG A 68 10.15 -5.32 -2.69
C ARG A 68 9.08 -6.35 -3.02
N ILE A 69 9.09 -7.50 -2.36
CA ILE A 69 8.08 -8.54 -2.54
C ILE A 69 6.70 -8.02 -2.09
N ASN A 70 6.63 -7.34 -0.95
CA ASN A 70 5.39 -6.73 -0.47
C ASN A 70 4.82 -5.68 -1.43
N GLU A 71 5.66 -4.80 -1.98
CA GLU A 71 5.23 -3.83 -3.00
C GLU A 71 4.80 -4.51 -4.30
N PHE A 72 5.45 -5.60 -4.70
CA PHE A 72 5.03 -6.41 -5.83
C PHE A 72 3.65 -7.04 -5.60
N VAL A 73 3.41 -7.64 -4.42
CA VAL A 73 2.11 -8.21 -4.03
C VAL A 73 1.01 -7.15 -4.04
N LYS A 74 1.26 -5.97 -3.46
CA LYS A 74 0.32 -4.84 -3.49
C LYS A 74 -0.01 -4.43 -4.93
N ARG A 75 0.99 -4.33 -5.79
CA ARG A 75 0.82 -3.97 -7.20
C ARG A 75 0.04 -5.03 -7.98
N ALA A 76 0.33 -6.31 -7.79
CA ALA A 76 -0.38 -7.41 -8.43
C ALA A 76 -1.87 -7.40 -8.06
N ARG A 77 -2.17 -7.16 -6.78
CA ARG A 77 -3.54 -7.02 -6.31
C ARG A 77 -4.25 -5.81 -6.92
N SER A 78 -3.60 -4.66 -6.94
CA SER A 78 -4.12 -3.45 -7.57
C SER A 78 -4.41 -3.66 -9.06
N ALA A 79 -3.52 -4.36 -9.78
CA ALA A 79 -3.73 -4.71 -11.18
C ALA A 79 -4.92 -5.66 -11.38
N LYS A 80 -5.08 -6.67 -10.53
CA LYS A 80 -6.24 -7.58 -10.54
C LYS A 80 -7.55 -6.82 -10.34
N ILE A 81 -7.61 -5.90 -9.39
CA ILE A 81 -8.79 -5.07 -9.12
C ILE A 81 -9.10 -4.15 -10.29
N HIS A 82 -8.07 -3.50 -10.85
CA HIS A 82 -8.22 -2.69 -12.05
C HIS A 82 -8.79 -3.51 -13.21
N ALA A 83 -8.31 -4.74 -13.42
CA ALA A 83 -8.85 -5.63 -14.44
C ALA A 83 -10.33 -5.97 -14.24
N TYR A 84 -10.77 -6.21 -12.99
CA TYR A 84 -12.19 -6.42 -12.70
C TYR A 84 -13.03 -5.18 -12.94
N ILE A 85 -12.56 -3.99 -12.54
CA ILE A 85 -13.26 -2.73 -12.79
C ILE A 85 -13.45 -2.53 -14.30
N ILE A 86 -12.38 -2.61 -15.08
CA ILE A 86 -12.43 -2.43 -16.53
C ILE A 86 -13.30 -3.50 -17.20
N GLY A 87 -13.16 -4.76 -16.78
CA GLY A 87 -13.97 -5.87 -17.27
C GLY A 87 -15.47 -5.69 -16.99
N HIS A 88 -15.82 -5.19 -15.80
CA HIS A 88 -17.20 -4.87 -15.40
C HIS A 88 -17.75 -3.70 -16.22
N LEU A 89 -17.00 -2.60 -16.34
CA LEU A 89 -17.41 -1.46 -17.16
C LEU A 89 -17.64 -1.86 -18.62
N LYS A 90 -16.77 -2.71 -19.18
CA LYS A 90 -16.94 -3.25 -20.54
C LYS A 90 -18.17 -4.15 -20.66
N LYS A 91 -18.49 -4.94 -19.63
CA LYS A 91 -19.68 -5.81 -19.56
C LYS A 91 -20.98 -5.00 -19.53
N GLU A 92 -20.98 -3.84 -18.87
CA GLU A 92 -22.15 -2.95 -18.76
C GLU A 92 -22.39 -2.06 -20.00
N MET A 93 -21.47 -2.05 -20.97
CA MET A 93 -21.62 -1.27 -22.20
C MET A 93 -22.59 -1.95 -23.20
N PRO A 94 -23.51 -1.19 -23.82
CA PRO A 94 -24.42 -1.73 -24.83
C PRO A 94 -23.66 -2.01 -26.14
N SER A 95 -24.03 -3.10 -26.83
CA SER A 95 -23.32 -3.51 -28.05
C SER A 95 -23.66 -2.68 -29.30
N MET A 96 -24.86 -2.09 -29.38
CA MET A 96 -25.34 -1.40 -30.58
C MET A 96 -25.63 0.10 -30.38
N ILE A 97 -26.63 0.46 -29.58
CA ILE A 97 -27.14 1.85 -29.47
C ILE A 97 -26.96 2.38 -28.05
N GLY A 98 -26.68 3.68 -27.93
CA GLY A 98 -26.66 4.38 -26.63
C GLY A 98 -25.32 4.33 -25.89
N LYS A 99 -24.22 3.94 -26.56
CA LYS A 99 -22.87 3.81 -25.96
C LYS A 99 -22.42 5.06 -25.21
N SER A 100 -22.53 6.25 -25.81
CA SER A 100 -22.12 7.50 -25.17
C SER A 100 -22.94 7.82 -23.90
N LYS A 101 -24.25 7.55 -23.93
CA LYS A 101 -25.13 7.74 -22.77
C LYS A 101 -24.83 6.73 -21.66
N ALA A 102 -24.57 5.47 -22.03
CA ALA A 102 -24.18 4.41 -21.09
C ALA A 102 -22.82 4.70 -20.43
N GLN A 103 -21.82 5.10 -21.21
CA GLN A 103 -20.51 5.49 -20.69
C GLN A 103 -20.62 6.66 -19.70
N ARG A 104 -21.36 7.72 -20.05
CA ARG A 104 -21.58 8.84 -19.13
C ARG A 104 -22.23 8.40 -17.82
N ARG A 105 -23.28 7.57 -17.90
CA ARG A 105 -23.97 7.00 -16.73
C ARG A 105 -23.02 6.18 -15.85
N LEU A 106 -22.15 5.36 -16.46
CA LEU A 106 -21.17 4.53 -15.73
C LEU A 106 -20.13 5.40 -15.00
N ILE A 107 -19.64 6.46 -15.66
CA ILE A 107 -18.67 7.41 -15.08
C ILE A 107 -19.32 8.21 -13.93
N GLU A 108 -20.55 8.68 -14.11
CA GLU A 108 -21.31 9.41 -13.08
C GLU A 108 -21.62 8.54 -11.86
N ASN A 109 -21.89 7.25 -12.06
CA ASN A 109 -22.21 6.30 -10.98
C ASN A 109 -21.03 5.40 -10.59
N LEU A 110 -19.79 5.80 -10.87
CA LEU A 110 -18.60 4.95 -10.73
C LEU A 110 -18.44 4.36 -9.32
N GLU A 111 -18.79 5.10 -8.28
CA GLU A 111 -18.77 4.62 -6.89
C GLU A 111 -19.69 3.40 -6.69
N LYS A 112 -20.90 3.44 -7.26
CA LYS A 112 -21.84 2.32 -7.20
C LYS A 112 -21.32 1.14 -8.01
N GLU A 113 -20.68 1.40 -9.16
CA GLU A 113 -20.07 0.33 -9.96
C GLU A 113 -18.91 -0.34 -9.20
N PHE A 114 -18.10 0.41 -8.45
CA PHE A 114 -17.05 -0.16 -7.59
C PHE A 114 -17.65 -1.07 -6.51
N VAL A 115 -18.73 -0.65 -5.85
CA VAL A 115 -19.43 -1.48 -4.85
C VAL A 115 -19.99 -2.77 -5.46
N LYS A 116 -20.49 -2.73 -6.70
CA LYS A 116 -20.94 -3.95 -7.41
C LYS A 116 -19.77 -4.91 -7.65
N VAL A 117 -18.65 -4.41 -8.19
CA VAL A 117 -17.44 -5.20 -8.42
C VAL A 117 -16.92 -5.79 -7.11
N GLN A 118 -16.92 -5.00 -6.04
CA GLN A 118 -16.52 -5.44 -4.72
C GLN A 118 -17.35 -6.62 -4.23
N ARG A 119 -18.68 -6.56 -4.40
CA ARG A 119 -19.61 -7.62 -3.97
C ARG A 119 -19.53 -8.86 -4.86
N GLU A 120 -19.44 -8.68 -6.18
CA GLU A 120 -19.40 -9.78 -7.17
C GLU A 120 -18.13 -10.63 -7.00
N PHE A 121 -16.99 -10.01 -6.71
CA PHE A 121 -15.70 -10.70 -6.62
C PHE A 121 -15.13 -10.80 -5.19
N HIS A 122 -15.90 -10.43 -4.17
CA HIS A 122 -15.52 -10.46 -2.75
C HIS A 122 -14.20 -9.75 -2.44
N LEU A 123 -14.04 -8.54 -2.98
CA LEU A 123 -12.78 -7.79 -2.90
C LEU A 123 -12.74 -6.86 -1.66
N PRO A 124 -11.58 -6.65 -1.03
CA PRO A 124 -11.43 -5.69 0.06
C PRO A 124 -11.58 -4.26 -0.45
N ALA A 125 -12.31 -3.41 0.30
CA ALA A 125 -12.52 -2.01 -0.08
C ALA A 125 -11.21 -1.20 -0.14
N GLY A 126 -10.26 -1.49 0.75
CA GLY A 126 -8.98 -0.78 0.85
C GLY A 126 -8.06 -0.95 -0.36
N ASP A 127 -8.32 -1.94 -1.20
CA ASP A 127 -7.52 -2.20 -2.39
C ASP A 127 -8.05 -1.46 -3.65
N PHE A 128 -9.20 -0.79 -3.55
CA PHE A 128 -9.77 0.00 -4.65
C PHE A 128 -9.10 1.37 -4.80
N PRO A 129 -8.97 1.87 -6.03
CA PRO A 129 -8.43 3.19 -6.29
C PRO A 129 -9.40 4.29 -5.84
N TYR A 130 -8.88 5.50 -5.64
CA TYR A 130 -9.70 6.67 -5.33
C TYR A 130 -10.65 6.99 -6.49
N VAL A 131 -11.96 7.00 -6.20
CA VAL A 131 -13.04 7.04 -7.21
C VAL A 131 -12.97 8.29 -8.08
N GLU A 132 -12.74 9.47 -7.49
CA GLU A 132 -12.74 10.73 -8.24
C GLU A 132 -11.56 10.78 -9.22
N HIS A 133 -10.35 10.42 -8.76
CA HIS A 133 -9.18 10.35 -9.63
C HIS A 133 -9.36 9.32 -10.76
N PHE A 134 -9.95 8.17 -10.45
CA PHE A 134 -10.27 7.16 -11.47
C PHE A 134 -11.29 7.71 -12.49
N ARG A 135 -12.30 8.46 -12.03
CA ARG A 135 -13.33 9.07 -12.88
C ARG A 135 -12.73 10.09 -13.86
N GLU A 136 -11.84 10.95 -13.38
CA GLU A 136 -11.13 11.94 -14.20
C GLU A 136 -10.36 11.27 -15.33
N ILE A 137 -9.55 10.25 -15.01
CA ILE A 137 -8.77 9.49 -16.00
C ILE A 137 -9.71 8.76 -16.97
N LEU A 138 -10.70 8.03 -16.45
CA LEU A 138 -11.64 7.22 -17.24
C LEU A 138 -12.42 8.08 -18.26
N SER A 139 -12.68 9.35 -17.95
CA SER A 139 -13.37 10.28 -18.85
C SER A 139 -12.61 10.56 -20.16
N GLY A 140 -11.29 10.33 -20.17
CA GLY A 140 -10.45 10.44 -21.37
C GLY A 140 -10.44 9.21 -22.27
N TYR A 141 -11.13 8.12 -21.89
CA TYR A 141 -11.12 6.85 -22.63
C TYR A 141 -12.50 6.48 -23.19
N ASP A 142 -12.50 5.62 -24.20
CA ASP A 142 -13.71 4.99 -24.74
C ASP A 142 -13.86 3.59 -24.14
N ILE A 143 -14.86 3.41 -23.27
CA ILE A 143 -15.09 2.15 -22.55
C ILE A 143 -15.44 1.02 -23.53
N ASP A 144 -15.99 1.34 -24.70
CA ASP A 144 -16.30 0.33 -25.70
C ASP A 144 -15.03 -0.28 -26.32
N LYS A 145 -13.87 0.38 -26.21
CA LYS A 145 -12.59 -0.18 -26.68
C LYS A 145 -11.91 -1.07 -25.66
N PHE A 146 -12.43 -1.15 -24.44
CA PHE A 146 -11.83 -1.99 -23.41
C PHE A 146 -11.96 -3.47 -23.73
N GLU A 147 -10.96 -4.22 -23.30
CA GLU A 147 -10.98 -5.67 -23.39
C GLU A 147 -11.94 -6.27 -22.37
N LYS A 148 -12.55 -7.39 -22.73
CA LYS A 148 -13.31 -8.19 -21.78
C LYS A 148 -12.36 -8.83 -20.78
N LEU A 149 -12.85 -9.06 -19.57
CA LEU A 149 -12.12 -9.79 -18.55
C LEU A 149 -11.69 -11.17 -19.08
N LYS A 150 -10.41 -11.52 -18.90
CA LYS A 150 -9.84 -12.81 -19.30
C LYS A 150 -9.62 -13.67 -18.05
N PRO A 151 -10.49 -14.65 -17.74
CA PRO A 151 -10.39 -15.43 -16.51
C PRO A 151 -9.04 -16.14 -16.34
N LYS A 152 -8.45 -16.61 -17.45
CA LYS A 152 -7.12 -17.26 -17.43
C LYS A 152 -6.01 -16.35 -16.92
N MET A 153 -6.05 -15.06 -17.24
CA MET A 153 -5.04 -14.10 -16.77
C MET A 153 -5.23 -13.77 -15.29
N ILE A 154 -6.48 -13.72 -14.82
CA ILE A 154 -6.78 -13.55 -13.40
C ILE A 154 -6.30 -14.76 -12.61
N GLN A 155 -6.57 -15.97 -13.09
CA GLN A 155 -6.12 -17.21 -12.45
C GLN A 155 -4.59 -17.25 -12.34
N ALA A 156 -3.86 -16.85 -13.39
CA ALA A 156 -2.40 -16.79 -13.34
C ALA A 156 -1.87 -15.84 -12.24
N VAL A 157 -2.55 -14.71 -12.00
CA VAL A 157 -2.20 -13.80 -10.90
C VAL A 157 -2.54 -14.42 -9.55
N ASP A 158 -3.66 -15.13 -9.44
CA ASP A 158 -4.07 -15.80 -8.20
C ASP A 158 -3.15 -16.96 -7.84
N ASP A 159 -2.74 -17.76 -8.82
CA ASP A 159 -1.79 -18.85 -8.64
C ASP A 159 -0.42 -18.30 -8.20
N MET A 160 0.03 -17.21 -8.83
CA MET A 160 1.27 -16.53 -8.45
C MET A 160 1.22 -16.00 -7.01
N LEU A 161 0.10 -15.38 -6.60
CA LEU A 161 -0.07 -14.87 -5.25
C LEU A 161 -0.22 -15.99 -4.20
N GLY A 162 -0.88 -17.09 -4.56
CA GLY A 162 -1.21 -18.19 -3.66
C GLY A 162 -0.12 -19.24 -3.50
N TYR A 163 0.70 -19.47 -4.53
CA TYR A 163 1.69 -20.56 -4.57
C TYR A 163 3.10 -20.05 -4.88
N ASP A 164 3.29 -19.33 -5.99
CA ASP A 164 4.64 -18.99 -6.48
C ASP A 164 5.39 -18.05 -5.54
N ILE A 165 4.73 -17.00 -5.02
CA ILE A 165 5.36 -16.05 -4.09
C ILE A 165 5.71 -16.73 -2.75
N PRO A 166 4.81 -17.46 -2.09
CA PRO A 166 5.15 -18.22 -0.88
C PRO A 166 6.29 -19.23 -1.10
N GLU A 167 6.32 -19.92 -2.25
CA GLU A 167 7.41 -20.85 -2.58
C GLU A 167 8.73 -20.11 -2.81
N LEU A 168 8.70 -18.99 -3.53
CA LEU A 168 9.86 -18.13 -3.72
C LEU A 168 10.42 -17.69 -2.37
N LEU A 169 9.59 -17.24 -1.44
CA LEU A 169 9.99 -16.80 -0.09
C LEU A 169 10.64 -17.91 0.74
N LYS A 170 10.24 -19.17 0.56
CA LYS A 170 10.90 -20.32 1.23
C LYS A 170 12.31 -20.56 0.70
N ASN A 171 12.50 -20.35 -0.60
CA ASN A 171 13.77 -20.60 -1.30
C ASN A 171 14.70 -19.38 -1.31
N PHE A 172 14.14 -18.18 -1.12
CA PHE A 172 14.89 -16.94 -0.97
C PHE A 172 15.57 -16.92 0.40
N ARG A 173 16.82 -17.38 0.44
CA ARG A 173 17.70 -17.02 1.57
C ARG A 173 18.02 -15.54 1.43
N ASN A 174 17.81 -14.80 2.50
CA ASN A 174 18.25 -13.42 2.57
C ASN A 174 19.79 -13.42 2.38
N PRO A 175 20.34 -12.77 1.35
CA PRO A 175 21.79 -12.78 1.11
C PRO A 175 22.57 -12.03 2.20
N TYR A 176 21.84 -11.37 3.11
CA TYR A 176 22.37 -10.67 4.26
C TYR A 176 22.13 -11.43 5.58
N ASP A 177 21.61 -12.67 5.57
CA ASP A 177 21.59 -13.53 6.77
C ASP A 177 23.01 -13.93 7.21
#